data_AF-A0ABD0QCT0-F1
#
_entry.id   AF-A0ABD0QCT0-F1
#
_cell.length_a   1.000
_cell.length_b   1.000
_cell.length_c   1.000
_cell.angle_alpha   90.00
_cell.angle_beta   90.00
_cell.angle_gamma   90.00
#
_symmetry.space_group_name_H-M   'P 1'
#
loop_
_entity.id
_entity.type
_entity.pdbx_description
1 polymer ?
#
loop_
_entity_poly.entity_id
_entity_poly.type
_entity_poly.pdbx_seq_one_letter_code
_entity_poly.pdbx_strand_id
1 'polypeptide(L)' 'VITLDLGEVNRLKVFPMHPTSISGVEDMSTLAELHEAAIMHNLFLRYQKDLIY' A
#
# COMPACT_ATOMS: atom_id res chain seq x y z
N VAL A 1 12.71 5.78 3.64
CA VAL A 1 11.71 5.57 4.71
C VAL A 1 10.69 6.68 4.58
N ILE A 2 9.42 6.37 4.33
CA ILE A 2 8.35 7.37 4.43
C ILE A 2 8.17 7.64 5.92
N THR A 3 8.48 8.85 6.35
CA THR A 3 8.32 9.29 7.74
C THR A 3 7.07 10.14 7.82
N LEU A 4 6.17 9.78 8.75
CA LEU A 4 5.03 10.62 9.10
C LEU A 4 5.43 11.53 10.26
N ASP A 5 5.12 12.82 10.17
CA ASP A 5 5.19 13.72 11.31
C ASP A 5 4.12 13.30 12.33
N LEU A 6 4.53 13.07 13.59
CA LEU A 6 3.64 12.64 14.65
C LEU A 6 2.51 13.66 14.90
N GLY A 7 2.78 14.96 14.67
CA GLY A 7 1.79 16.02 14.78
C GLY A 7 0.66 15.93 13.75
N GLU A 8 0.87 15.16 12.68
CA GLU A 8 -0.08 15.01 11.58
C GLU A 8 -0.85 13.68 11.60
N VAL A 9 -0.50 12.73 12.49
CA VAL A 9 -1.15 11.42 12.53
C VAL A 9 -2.58 11.56 13.05
N ASN A 10 -3.55 11.36 12.16
CA ASN A 10 -4.97 11.36 12.49
C ASN A 10 -5.71 10.25 11.73
N ARG A 11 -6.96 9.97 12.12
CA ARG A 11 -7.77 8.90 11.52
C ARG A 11 -8.18 9.14 10.07
N LEU A 12 -7.98 10.35 9.55
CA LEU A 12 -8.20 10.66 8.13
C LEU A 12 -6.96 10.34 7.28
N LYS A 13 -5.75 10.47 7.86
CA LYS A 13 -4.46 10.17 7.22
C LYS A 13 -4.01 8.72 7.42
N VAL A 14 -4.36 8.10 8.55
CA VAL A 14 -3.95 6.74 8.90
C VAL A 14 -5.16 5.91 9.27
N PHE A 15 -5.37 4.85 8.50
CA PHE A 15 -6.43 3.86 8.71
C PHE A 15 -5.90 2.46 8.38
N PRO A 16 -6.56 1.39 8.90
CA PRO A 16 -6.18 0.02 8.57
C PRO A 16 -6.33 -0.25 7.07
N MET A 17 -5.31 -0.85 6.46
CA MET A 17 -5.36 -1.29 5.08
C MET A 17 -6.36 -2.45 4.92
N HIS A 18 -7.11 -2.48 3.81
CA HIS A 18 -7.99 -3.60 3.51
C HIS A 18 -7.22 -4.94 3.42
N PRO A 19 -7.72 -6.06 3.98
CA PRO A 19 -7.01 -7.34 4.04
C PRO A 19 -6.50 -7.87 2.69
N THR A 20 -7.26 -7.65 1.61
CA THR A 20 -6.88 -8.09 0.26
C THR A 20 -5.70 -7.29 -0.33
N SER A 21 -5.48 -6.05 0.12
CA SER A 21 -4.35 -5.22 -0.33
C SER A 21 -3.02 -5.64 0.34
N ILE A 22 -3.09 -6.49 1.38
CA ILE A 22 -1.91 -6.97 2.12
C ILE A 22 -1.20 -8.12 1.38
N SER A 23 -1.93 -8.96 0.65
CA SER A 23 -1.34 -10.09 -0.08
C SER A 23 -0.63 -9.68 -1.38
N GLY A 24 -0.88 -8.46 -1.85
CA GLY A 24 -0.52 -8.01 -3.18
C GLY A 24 -1.47 -8.55 -4.27
N VAL A 25 -1.44 -7.89 -5.42
CA VAL A 25 -2.24 -8.18 -6.62
C VAL A 25 -1.38 -8.08 -7.87
N GLU A 26 -1.80 -8.76 -8.94
CA GLU A 26 -1.16 -8.64 -10.25
C GLU A 26 -1.59 -7.37 -10.97
N ASP A 27 -2.91 -7.15 -11.08
CA ASP A 27 -3.49 -5.94 -11.66
C ASP A 27 -3.88 -4.97 -10.52
N MET A 28 -3.22 -3.83 -10.44
CA MET A 28 -3.47 -2.83 -9.38
C MET A 28 -4.85 -2.16 -9.49
N SER A 29 -5.54 -2.27 -10.62
CA SER A 29 -6.94 -1.84 -10.73
C SER A 29 -7.88 -2.67 -9.86
N THR A 30 -7.44 -3.85 -9.41
CA THR A 30 -8.20 -4.77 -8.55
C THR A 30 -7.99 -4.54 -7.05
N LEU A 31 -7.16 -3.56 -6.66
CA LEU A 31 -7.01 -3.18 -5.25
C LEU A 31 -8.36 -2.73 -4.69
N ALA A 32 -8.72 -3.29 -3.53
CA ALA A 32 -9.95 -2.90 -2.83
C ALA A 32 -9.92 -1.42 -2.39
N GLU A 33 -8.73 -0.91 -2.11
CA GLU A 33 -8.47 0.49 -1.80
C GLU A 33 -7.35 1.00 -2.70
N LEU A 34 -7.72 1.82 -3.70
CA LEU A 34 -6.77 2.40 -4.64
C LEU A 34 -6.21 3.72 -4.08
N HIS A 35 -5.28 3.61 -3.13
CA HIS A 35 -4.53 4.74 -2.58
C HIS A 35 -3.02 4.54 -2.72
N GLU A 36 -2.25 5.62 -2.67
CA GLU A 36 -0.78 5.62 -2.91
C GLU A 36 -0.05 4.59 -2.05
N ALA A 37 -0.40 4.48 -0.76
CA ALA A 37 0.24 3.51 0.14
C ALA A 37 -0.04 2.04 -0.25
N ALA A 38 -1.21 1.71 -0.81
CA ALA A 38 -1.54 0.35 -1.25
C ALA A 38 -0.80 0.00 -2.55
N ILE A 39 -0.69 0.96 -3.47
CA ILE A 39 0.09 0.84 -4.71
C ILE A 39 1.57 0.60 -4.36
N MET A 40 2.14 1.41 -3.48
CA MET A 40 3.54 1.28 -3.08
C MET A 40 3.80 -0.04 -2.33
N HIS A 41 2.88 -0.45 -1.45
CA HIS A 41 2.95 -1.76 -0.79
C HIS A 41 2.94 -2.91 -1.79
N ASN A 42 2.06 -2.85 -2.80
CA ASN A 42 2.00 -3.86 -3.86
C ASN A 42 3.30 -3.93 -4.66
N LEU A 43 3.82 -2.79 -5.10
CA LEU A 43 5.10 -2.71 -5.81
C LEU A 43 6.26 -3.27 -4.99
N PHE A 44 6.30 -2.97 -3.69
CA PHE A 44 7.31 -3.52 -2.78
C PHE A 44 7.23 -5.04 -2.69
N LEU A 45 6.03 -5.60 -2.52
CA LEU A 45 5.83 -7.06 -2.48
C LEU A 45 6.23 -7.74 -3.80
N ARG A 46 5.94 -7.11 -4.94
CA ARG A 46 6.34 -7.61 -6.26
C ARG A 46 7.86 -7.58 -6.42
N TYR A 47 8.50 -6.46 -6.05
CA TYR A 47 9.94 -6.30 -6.11
C TYR A 47 10.70 -7.32 -5.25
N GLN A 48 10.20 -7.65 -4.05
CA GLN A 48 10.77 -8.71 -3.21
C GLN A 48 10.75 -10.10 -3.86
N LYS A 49 9.95 -10.31 -4.90
CA LYS A 49 9.79 -11.57 -5.64
C LYS A 49 10.39 -11.49 -7.05
N ASP A 50 11.20 -10.48 -7.35
CA ASP A 50 11.72 -10.18 -8.70
C ASP A 50 10.64 -9.97 -9.78
N LEU A 51 9.43 -9.57 -9.36
CA LEU A 51 8.35 -9.19 -10.26
C LEU A 51 8.39 -7.67 -10.47
N ILE A 52 8.95 -7.20 -11.58
CA ILE A 52 9.15 -5.76 -11.83
C ILE A 52 8.06 -5.11 -12.70
N TYR A 53 7.11 -5.91 -13.19
CA TYR A 53 5.95 -5.49 -13.98
C TYR A 53 4.68 -5.84 -13.25
#